data_AF-B3EB21-F1
#
_entry.id   AF-B3EB21-F1
#
_cell.length_a   1.000
_cell.length_b   1.000
_cell.length_c   1.000
_cell.angle_alpha   90.00
_cell.angle_beta   90.00
_cell.angle_gamma   90.00
#
_symmetry.space_group_name_H-M   'P 1'
#
loop_
_entity.id
_entity.type
_entity.pdbx_description
1 polymer ?
#
loop_
_entity_poly.entity_id
_entity_poly.type
_entity_poly.pdbx_seq_one_letter_code
_entity_poly.pdbx_strand_id
1 'polypeptide(L)' 'MSVRARINGREFTLSWEEFEKALQRNNLAGGEFEVLAILSGVKPY' A
#
# COMPACT_ATOMS: atom_id res chain seq x y z
N MET A 1 -5.28 -3.32 -9.93
CA MET A 1 -4.03 -2.64 -9.53
C MET A 1 -3.80 -3.00 -8.07
N SER A 2 -2.63 -3.49 -7.72
CA SER A 2 -2.26 -3.84 -6.35
C SER A 2 -1.03 -3.06 -5.91
N VAL A 3 -0.91 -2.83 -4.62
CA VAL A 3 0.18 -2.08 -4.00
C VAL A 3 0.86 -3.00 -2.99
N ARG A 4 2.18 -3.16 -3.13
CA ARG A 4 3.00 -3.72 -2.07
C ARG A 4 3.42 -2.58 -1.16
N ALA A 5 3.08 -2.68 0.11
CA ALA A 5 3.42 -1.71 1.13
C ALA A 5 4.01 -2.42 2.35
N ARG A 6 4.92 -1.75 3.05
CA ARG A 6 5.43 -2.15 4.36
C ARG A 6 4.78 -1.27 5.42
N ILE A 7 4.07 -1.88 6.35
CA ILE A 7 3.34 -1.22 7.42
C ILE A 7 3.88 -1.75 8.74
N ASN A 8 4.45 -0.87 9.58
CA ASN A 8 5.07 -1.23 10.86
C ASN A 8 6.04 -2.43 10.74
N GLY A 9 6.90 -2.41 9.71
CA GLY A 9 7.89 -3.47 9.46
C GLY A 9 7.35 -4.75 8.80
N ARG A 10 6.04 -4.86 8.56
CA ARG A 10 5.42 -6.03 7.88
C ARG A 10 5.02 -5.70 6.46
N GLU A 11 5.32 -6.60 5.52
CA GLU A 11 4.95 -6.44 4.12
C GLU A 11 3.55 -6.98 3.83
N PHE A 12 2.78 -6.18 3.10
CA PHE A 12 1.43 -6.50 2.66
C PHE A 12 1.32 -6.26 1.16
N THR A 13 0.57 -7.13 0.48
CA THR A 13 0.09 -6.85 -0.87
C THR A 13 -1.40 -6.55 -0.75
N LEU A 14 -1.76 -5.31 -1.06
CA LEU A 14 -3.12 -4.78 -0.92
C LEU A 14 -3.68 -4.47 -2.30
N SER A 15 -4.99 -4.59 -2.48
CA SER A 15 -5.66 -3.87 -3.56
C SER A 15 -5.54 -2.35 -3.36
N TRP A 16 -5.77 -1.56 -4.41
CA TRP A 16 -5.75 -0.10 -4.29
C TRP A 16 -6.72 0.43 -3.23
N GLU A 17 -7.95 -0.10 -3.18
CA GLU A 17 -8.93 0.31 -2.16
C GLU A 17 -8.50 -0.05 -0.73
N GLU A 18 -7.92 -1.24 -0.54
CA GLU A 18 -7.38 -1.64 0.77
C GLU A 18 -6.20 -0.78 1.17
N PHE A 19 -5.36 -0.40 0.21
CA PHE A 19 -4.25 0.51 0.41
C PHE A 19 -4.73 1.89 0.88
N GLU A 20 -5.74 2.48 0.24
CA GLU A 20 -6.30 3.77 0.65
C GLU A 20 -6.88 3.73 2.07
N LYS A 21 -7.60 2.66 2.40
CA LYS A 21 -8.13 2.45 3.77
C LYS A 21 -7.01 2.28 4.80
N ALA A 22 -5.97 1.53 4.45
CA ALA A 22 -4.81 1.32 5.32
C ALA A 22 -4.03 2.62 5.53
N LEU A 23 -3.85 3.42 4.48
CA LEU A 23 -3.19 4.72 4.54
C LEU A 23 -3.95 5.70 5.44
N GLN A 24 -5.28 5.80 5.29
CA GLN A 24 -6.12 6.63 6.16
C GLN A 24 -6.03 6.22 7.62
N ARG A 25 -6.08 4.90 7.91
CA ARG A 25 -5.95 4.38 9.28
C ARG A 25 -4.55 4.59 9.86
N ASN A 26 -3.50 4.41 9.06
CA ASN A 26 -2.13 4.55 9.52
C ASN A 26 -1.77 6.02 9.81
N ASN A 27 -2.26 6.96 8.99
CA ASN A 27 -2.10 8.40 9.22
C ASN A 27 -2.75 8.84 10.55
N LEU A 28 -3.82 8.16 10.99
CA LEU A 28 -4.44 8.38 12.30
C LEU A 28 -3.66 7.71 13.46
N ALA A 29 -2.94 6.63 13.18
CA ALA A 29 -2.21 5.84 14.16
C ALA A 29 -0.74 6.27 14.33
N GLY A 30 -0.22 7.14 13.46
CA GLY A 30 1.17 7.61 13.49
C GLY A 30 2.22 6.53 13.26
N GLY A 31 1.86 5.47 12.51
CA GLY A 31 2.74 4.33 12.24
C GLY A 31 3.72 4.57 11.08
N GLU A 32 4.70 3.68 10.95
CA GLU A 32 5.58 3.68 9.77
C GLU A 32 4.85 3.02 8.59
N PHE A 33 4.85 3.73 7.46
CA PHE A 33 4.17 3.32 6.24
C PHE A 33 5.04 3.60 5.02
N GLU A 34 5.37 2.57 4.26
CA GLU A 34 6.25 2.64 3.10
C GLU A 34 5.61 1.92 1.91
N VAL A 35 5.64 2.54 0.72
CA VAL A 35 5.17 1.92 -0.52
C VAL A 35 6.37 1.30 -1.24
N LEU A 36 6.35 -0.02 -1.43
CA LEU A 36 7.44 -0.77 -2.07
C LEU A 36 7.27 -0.89 -3.58
N ALA A 37 6.05 -1.17 -4.05
CA ALA A 37 5.77 -1.29 -5.48
C ALA A 37 4.29 -1.06 -5.79
N ILE A 38 4.01 -0.41 -6.92
CA ILE A 38 2.66 -0.33 -7.49
C ILE A 38 2.61 -1.27 -8.68
N LEU A 39 1.84 -2.35 -8.53
CA LEU A 39 1.61 -3.37 -9.54
C LEU A 39 0.33 -3.02 -10.29
N SER A 40 0.47 -2.20 -11.33
CA SER A 40 -0.60 -2.01 -12.30
C SER A 40 -0.47 -3.08 -13.39
N GLY A 41 -1.55 -3.78 -13.70
CA GLY A 41 -1.59 -4.72 -14.84
C GLY A 41 -1.55 -4.00 -16.20
N VAL A 42 -1.27 -2.70 -16.21
CA VAL A 42 -1.18 -1.90 -17.42
C VAL A 42 0.24 -2.06 -17.95
N LYS A 43 0.38 -2.91 -18.97
CA LYS A 43 1.58 -2.93 -19.81
C LYS A 43 1.74 -1.51 -20.38
N PRO A 44 2.86 -0.81 -20.16
CA PRO A 44 3.13 0.41 -20.91
C PRO A 44 3.33 0.00 -22.38
N TYR A 45 2.49 0.54 -23.27
CA TYR A 45 2.63 0.39 -24.73
C TYR A 45 3.55 1.49 -25.27
#